data_AF-A0A968PRS3-F1
#
_entry.id   AF-A0A968PRS3-F1
#
_cell.length_a   1.000
_cell.length_b   1.000
_cell.length_c   1.000
_cell.angle_alpha   90.00
_cell.angle_beta   90.00
_cell.angle_gamma   90.00
#
_symmetry.space_group_name_H-M   'P 1'
#
loop_
_entity.id
_entity.type
_entity.pdbx_description
1 polymer ?
#
loop_
_entity_poly.entity_id
_entity_poly.type
_entity_poly.pdbx_seq_one_letter_code
_entity_poly.pdbx_strand_id
1 'polypeptide(L)' 'MEPNNRQAQGLYRLCYRLTNAIYPGWQYKTIELVRMDERSGNLYVFAGESLDFEIKPTGGYEP' A
#
# COMPACT_ATOMS: atom_id res chain seq x y z
N MET A 1 -4.99 14.97 -9.14
CA MET A 1 -3.65 15.29 -8.58
C MET A 1 -2.76 14.08 -8.76
N GLU A 2 -1.44 14.26 -8.88
CA GLU A 2 -0.50 13.15 -8.95
C GLU A 2 -0.01 12.75 -7.55
N PRO A 3 0.23 11.45 -7.28
CA PRO A 3 0.82 11.01 -6.03
C PRO A 3 2.23 11.58 -5.91
N ASN A 4 2.59 12.06 -4.72
CA ASN A 4 3.93 12.58 -4.51
C ASN A 4 4.95 11.43 -4.36
N ASN A 5 6.25 11.76 -4.46
CA ASN A 5 7.33 10.79 -4.34
C ASN A 5 7.30 9.97 -3.04
N ARG A 6 6.81 10.55 -1.94
CA ARG A 6 6.69 9.83 -0.65
C ARG A 6 5.59 8.78 -0.72
N GLN A 7 4.47 9.07 -1.37
CA GLN A 7 3.40 8.10 -1.61
C GLN A 7 3.87 6.96 -2.51
N ALA A 8 4.60 7.25 -3.58
CA ALA A 8 5.17 6.22 -4.45
C ALA A 8 6.15 5.30 -3.69
N GLN A 9 7.02 5.86 -2.85
CA GLN A 9 7.92 5.09 -2.00
C GLN A 9 7.16 4.28 -0.93
N GLY A 10 6.12 4.86 -0.34
CA GLY A 10 5.23 4.21 0.63
C GLY A 10 4.54 3.00 0.03
N LEU A 11 3.98 3.15 -1.16
CA LEU A 11 3.38 2.08 -1.96
C LEU A 11 4.41 0.96 -2.22
N TYR A 12 5.59 1.28 -2.74
CA TYR A 12 6.64 0.29 -2.99
C TYR A 12 6.99 -0.51 -1.73
N ARG A 13 7.19 0.18 -0.60
CA ARG A 13 7.50 -0.47 0.68
C ARG A 13 6.34 -1.34 1.17
N LEU A 14 5.10 -0.88 1.07
CA LEU A 14 3.93 -1.67 1.46
C LEU A 14 3.84 -2.94 0.60
N CYS A 15 3.91 -2.81 -0.72
CA CYS A 15 3.87 -3.94 -1.64
C CYS A 15 4.98 -4.94 -1.32
N TYR A 16 6.22 -4.46 -1.17
CA TYR A 16 7.35 -5.29 -0.75
C TYR A 16 7.06 -6.03 0.56
N ARG A 17 6.42 -5.37 1.54
CA ARG A 17 6.11 -6.01 2.82
C ARG A 17 5.03 -7.07 2.74
N LEU A 18 3.99 -6.83 1.94
CA LEU A 18 2.89 -7.76 1.76
C LEU A 18 3.32 -9.01 1.00
N THR A 19 4.23 -8.88 0.04
CA THR A 19 4.66 -9.97 -0.84
C THR A 19 5.95 -10.68 -0.39
N ASN A 20 6.51 -10.36 0.78
CA ASN A 20 7.70 -11.02 1.31
C ASN A 20 7.47 -11.58 2.72
N ALA A 21 8.13 -12.70 3.05
CA ALA A 21 8.21 -13.21 4.42
C ALA A 21 9.26 -12.41 5.18
N ILE A 22 8.83 -11.33 5.83
CA ILE A 22 9.74 -10.46 6.58
C ILE A 22 9.94 -10.98 8.01
N TYR A 23 8.96 -11.71 8.55
CA TYR A 23 9.00 -12.25 9.90
C TYR A 23 8.47 -13.69 9.94
N PRO A 24 8.97 -14.53 10.87
CA PRO A 24 8.38 -15.83 11.13
C PRO A 24 6.88 -15.69 11.44
N GLY A 25 6.02 -16.39 10.69
CA GLY A 25 4.57 -16.32 10.83
C GLY A 25 3.88 -15.20 10.06
N TRP A 26 4.62 -14.34 9.34
CA TRP A 26 4.03 -13.36 8.42
C TRP A 26 3.46 -14.08 7.19
N GLN A 27 2.15 -14.00 7.01
CA GLN A 27 1.51 -14.54 5.81
C GLN A 27 1.68 -13.58 4.65
N TYR A 28 2.17 -14.12 3.53
CA TYR A 28 2.16 -13.43 2.25
C TYR A 28 0.73 -13.03 1.88
N LYS A 29 0.57 -11.81 1.38
CA LYS A 29 -0.70 -11.34 0.82
C LYS A 29 -0.50 -10.98 -0.64
N THR A 30 -1.36 -11.55 -1.49
CA THR A 30 -1.48 -11.14 -2.88
C THR A 30 -1.96 -9.70 -2.91
N ILE A 31 -1.33 -8.86 -3.73
CA ILE A 31 -1.84 -7.53 -4.05
C ILE A 31 -2.87 -7.72 -5.15
N GLU A 32 -4.12 -7.47 -4.84
CA GLU A 32 -5.23 -7.70 -5.77
C GLU A 32 -5.53 -6.43 -6.57
N LEU A 33 -5.33 -5.26 -5.96
CA LEU A 33 -5.61 -3.99 -6.60
C LEU A 33 -4.78 -2.85 -6.01
N VAL A 34 -4.33 -1.95 -6.88
CA VAL A 34 -3.79 -0.64 -6.51
C VAL A 34 -4.64 0.42 -7.21
N ARG A 35 -5.17 1.37 -6.45
CA ARG A 35 -5.96 2.49 -6.99
C ARG A 35 -5.40 3.83 -6.56
N MET A 36 -5.65 4.82 -7.39
CA MET A 36 -5.47 6.23 -7.06
C MET A 36 -6.85 6.87 -6.98
N ASP A 37 -7.09 7.63 -5.92
CA ASP A 37 -8.23 8.56 -5.90
C ASP A 37 -7.85 9.82 -6.68
N GLU A 38 -8.50 10.07 -7.81
CA GLU A 38 -8.21 11.22 -8.67
C GLU A 38 -8.50 12.57 -8.01
N ARG A 39 -9.41 12.58 -7.01
CA ARG A 39 -9.81 13.79 -6.27
C ARG A 39 -8.74 14.22 -5.28
N SER A 40 -8.18 13.27 -4.52
CA SER A 40 -7.20 13.55 -3.46
C SER A 40 -5.75 13.27 -3.86
N GLY A 41 -5.51 12.41 -4.85
CA GLY A 41 -4.18 11.88 -5.18
C GLY A 41 -3.70 10.78 -4.24
N ASN A 42 -4.55 10.28 -3.33
CA ASN A 42 -4.19 9.21 -2.41
C ASN A 42 -4.14 7.85 -3.11
N LEU A 43 -3.24 6.98 -2.63
CA LEU A 43 -3.09 5.63 -3.13
C LEU A 43 -3.73 4.63 -2.17
N TYR A 44 -4.44 3.66 -2.71
CA TYR A 44 -5.11 2.60 -1.98
C TYR A 44 -4.61 1.23 -2.47
N VAL A 45 -4.37 0.31 -1.54
CA VAL A 45 -3.93 -1.06 -1.84
C VAL A 45 -4.89 -2.05 -1.20
N PHE A 46 -5.48 -2.91 -2.01
CA PHE A 46 -6.28 -4.04 -1.56
C PHE A 46 -5.43 -5.32 -1.63
N ALA A 47 -5.28 -6.02 -0.51
CA ALA A 47 -4.45 -7.21 -0.43
C ALA A 47 -5.07 -8.34 0.42
N GLY A 48 -5.30 -9.48 -0.24
CA GLY A 48 -6.02 -10.62 0.34
C GLY A 48 -7.46 -10.27 0.70
N GLU A 49 -7.98 -10.86 1.77
CA GLU A 49 -9.42 -10.79 2.06
C GLU A 49 -9.88 -9.49 2.75
N SER A 50 -8.98 -8.65 3.30
CA SER A 50 -9.43 -7.60 4.25
C SER A 50 -8.51 -6.43 4.58
N LEU A 51 -7.50 -6.07 3.77
CA LEU A 51 -6.75 -4.82 4.04
C LEU A 51 -6.78 -3.87 2.85
N ASP A 52 -7.54 -2.79 3.02
CA ASP A 52 -7.46 -1.56 2.24
C ASP A 52 -6.48 -0.60 2.95
N PHE A 53 -5.24 -0.56 2.50
CA PHE A 53 -4.27 0.41 3.02
C PHE A 53 -4.37 1.72 2.25
N GLU A 54 -4.57 2.83 2.96
CA GLU A 54 -4.40 4.16 2.40
C GLU A 54 -2.97 4.65 2.61
N ILE A 55 -2.26 4.96 1.52
CA ILE A 55 -0.97 5.64 1.57
C ILE A 55 -1.22 7.15 1.70
N LYS A 56 -0.97 7.67 2.90
CA LYS A 56 -1.10 9.09 3.21
C LYS A 56 -0.07 9.93 2.42
N PRO A 57 -0.28 11.24 2.23
CA PRO A 57 0.69 12.12 1.57
C PRO A 57 2.11 12.12 2.19
N THR A 58 2.24 11.67 3.43
CA THR A 58 3.54 11.47 4.11
C THR A 58 4.31 10.24 3.62
N GLY A 59 3.66 9.33 2.88
CA GLY A 59 4.18 8.02 2.50
C GLY A 59 3.96 6.92 3.56
N GLY A 60 3.35 7.27 4.70
CA GLY A 60 2.95 6.32 5.73
C GLY A 60 1.63 5.61 5.39
N TYR A 61 1.41 4.46 6.02
CA TYR A 61 0.18 3.68 5.98
C TYR A 61 -0.02 3.03 7.34
N GLU A 62 -1.28 2.91 7.76
CA GLU A 62 -1.68 2.21 8.99
C GLU A 62 -2.52 0.97 8.59
N PRO A 63 -2.42 -0.15 9.34
CA PRO A 63 -3.24 -1.33 9.13
C PRO A 63 -4.72 -1.11 9.42
#